data_AF-A0A0F9ECD5-F1
#
_entry.id   AF-A0A0F9ECD5-F1
#
_cell.length_a   1.000
_cell.length_b   1.000
_cell.length_c   1.000
_cell.angle_alpha   90.00
_cell.angle_beta   90.00
_cell.angle_gamma   90.00
#
_symmetry.space_group_name_H-M   'P 1'
#
loop_
_entity.id
_entity.type
_entity.pdbx_description
1 polymer ?
#
loop_
_entity_poly.entity_id
_entity_poly.type
_entity_poly.pdbx_seq_one_letter_code
_entity_poly.pdbx_strand_id
1 'polypeptide(L)'
;MEKNRVEPELVRAVMSLAHSIGFTETLFVGAAGDNSDGSSWARAYTSLPTALDWIEANQATGEIHCIILGSGTWDMNLTGVPTYTKAIAIYGVDSRNHAVILNSHATATGVLKFTGWCSINNVQIDCGTGEIGIEIEGITAIGSRLRKVFFDCEALVGAADAILIDGGAAYIKLRDIHIDGEITNTTGIRLNNANHLVIEEVKVHSALAGIHLDNAADDDNEFLDCHLQTCITGLLIDAGAADNHFEHIFFYNNTTRINDNGTTTLFTNIYMANTTTIIAPDDVAGVLVVGGAGANAWSAAAVQIRAASATPFRIIGVRYECAVAERTGIRLFSDGGTVPIFQDLVETGAAITGKTEPSQPEPIWVNQGLAIHARVKSEAGGNNCLIWLLIQII
;
A
#
# COMPACT_ATOMS: atom_id res chain seq x y z
N MET A 1 0.50 -31.35 39.43
CA MET A 1 0.32 -30.36 38.36
C MET A 1 0.09 -29.02 39.04
N GLU A 2 1.16 -28.27 39.29
CA GLU A 2 1.04 -26.91 39.81
C GLU A 2 0.38 -26.05 38.74
N LYS A 3 -0.79 -25.48 39.05
CA LYS A 3 -1.39 -24.42 38.23
C LYS A 3 -0.38 -23.28 38.24
N ASN A 4 0.18 -22.92 37.09
CA ASN A 4 0.91 -21.67 36.90
C ASN A 4 0.01 -20.50 37.32
N ARG A 5 0.11 -20.10 38.59
CA ARG A 5 -0.59 -18.94 39.12
C ARG A 5 0.24 -17.75 38.73
N VAL A 6 -0.24 -17.00 37.74
CA VAL A 6 0.28 -15.66 37.46
C VAL A 6 0.16 -14.86 38.76
N GLU A 7 1.28 -14.28 39.22
CA GLU A 7 1.32 -13.54 40.48
C GLU A 7 0.38 -12.32 40.41
N PRO A 8 -0.52 -12.13 41.38
CA PRO A 8 -1.45 -10.99 41.39
C PRO A 8 -0.77 -9.62 41.31
N GLU A 9 0.47 -9.52 41.79
CA GLU A 9 1.28 -8.29 41.71
C GLU A 9 1.68 -7.96 40.28
N LEU A 10 1.99 -8.95 39.46
CA LEU A 10 2.30 -8.77 38.04
C LEU A 10 1.08 -8.26 37.27
N VAL A 11 -0.11 -8.80 37.55
CA VAL A 11 -1.37 -8.35 36.94
C VAL A 11 -1.66 -6.89 37.31
N ARG A 12 -1.48 -6.52 38.59
CA ARG A 12 -1.63 -5.12 39.03
C ARG A 12 -0.62 -4.19 38.39
N ALA A 13 0.63 -4.62 38.23
CA ALA A 13 1.66 -3.82 37.56
C ALA A 13 1.31 -3.58 36.08
N VAL A 14 0.80 -4.59 35.37
CA VAL A 14 0.33 -4.45 33.98
C VAL A 14 -0.88 -3.51 33.91
N MET A 15 -1.86 -3.64 34.79
CA MET A 15 -3.01 -2.74 34.83
C MET A 15 -2.63 -1.29 35.18
N SER A 16 -1.74 -1.11 36.14
CA SER A 16 -1.23 0.22 36.52
C SER A 16 -0.46 0.86 35.37
N LEU A 17 0.33 0.07 34.63
CA LEU A 17 1.03 0.53 33.44
C LEU A 17 0.02 0.88 32.35
N ALA A 18 -0.96 0.01 32.08
CA ALA A 18 -2.03 0.23 31.10
C ALA A 18 -2.80 1.54 31.38
N HIS A 19 -3.16 1.77 32.65
CA HIS A 19 -3.80 3.01 33.06
C HIS A 19 -2.88 4.23 32.91
N SER A 20 -1.59 4.08 33.22
CA SER A 20 -0.60 5.15 33.07
C SER A 20 -0.32 5.50 31.59
N ILE A 21 -0.57 4.57 30.66
CA ILE A 21 -0.48 4.81 29.21
C ILE A 21 -1.83 5.18 28.57
N GLY A 22 -2.88 5.35 29.36
CA GLY A 22 -4.16 5.93 28.94
C GLY A 22 -5.34 4.97 28.78
N PHE A 23 -5.22 3.69 29.16
CA PHE A 23 -6.34 2.76 29.14
C PHE A 23 -7.23 2.93 30.38
N THR A 24 -8.51 3.22 30.18
CA THR A 24 -9.48 3.33 31.26
C THR A 24 -9.67 1.97 31.95
N GLU A 25 -9.76 0.91 31.16
CA GLU A 25 -9.92 -0.46 31.65
C GLU A 25 -9.13 -1.48 30.83
N THR A 26 -8.82 -2.62 31.45
CA THR A 26 -8.17 -3.77 30.82
C THR A 26 -8.95 -5.04 31.15
N LEU A 27 -9.49 -5.70 30.11
CA LEU A 27 -10.24 -6.93 30.20
C LEU A 27 -9.41 -8.11 29.68
N PHE A 28 -9.50 -9.25 30.34
CA PHE A 28 -8.86 -10.48 29.93
C PHE A 28 -9.89 -11.41 29.27
N VAL A 29 -9.53 -12.01 28.14
CA VAL A 29 -10.31 -13.04 27.45
C VAL A 29 -9.46 -14.31 27.39
N GLY A 30 -9.96 -15.42 27.93
CA GLY A 30 -9.18 -16.64 28.12
C GLY A 30 -10.04 -17.89 28.36
N ALA A 31 -9.63 -19.03 27.80
CA ALA A 31 -10.44 -20.26 27.79
C ALA A 31 -10.59 -20.87 29.19
N ALA A 32 -9.68 -20.51 30.11
CA ALA A 32 -9.69 -20.95 31.51
C ALA A 32 -10.33 -19.94 32.47
N GLY A 33 -10.92 -18.86 31.95
CA GLY A 33 -11.63 -17.86 32.75
C GLY A 33 -12.93 -18.38 33.34
N ASP A 34 -13.44 -17.72 34.38
CA ASP A 34 -14.75 -18.01 34.98
C ASP A 34 -15.91 -17.22 34.37
N ASN A 35 -15.64 -16.38 33.36
CA ASN A 35 -16.60 -15.55 32.65
C ASN A 35 -17.32 -14.50 33.52
N SER A 36 -16.67 -13.99 34.57
CA SER A 36 -17.29 -13.02 35.49
C SER A 36 -17.21 -11.55 35.05
N ASP A 37 -16.01 -10.95 35.01
CA ASP A 37 -15.86 -9.52 34.70
C ASP A 37 -14.62 -9.16 33.88
N GLY A 38 -13.78 -10.13 33.51
CA GLY A 38 -12.58 -9.87 32.74
C GLY A 38 -11.46 -9.17 33.53
N SER A 39 -11.57 -8.95 34.84
CA SER A 39 -10.56 -8.21 35.63
C SER A 39 -9.25 -8.95 35.88
N SER A 40 -9.14 -10.23 35.49
CA SER A 40 -7.91 -11.03 35.59
C SER A 40 -8.03 -12.29 34.75
N TRP A 41 -6.93 -13.02 34.55
CA TRP A 41 -6.98 -14.34 33.89
C TRP A 41 -7.93 -15.34 34.54
N ALA A 42 -8.02 -15.36 35.87
CA ALA A 42 -8.95 -16.24 36.58
C ALA A 42 -10.41 -15.83 36.36
N ARG A 43 -10.63 -14.53 36.14
CA ARG A 43 -11.95 -13.91 35.95
C ARG A 43 -12.27 -13.57 34.50
N ALA A 44 -11.44 -14.08 33.58
CA ALA A 44 -11.47 -13.71 32.18
C ALA A 44 -12.81 -14.06 31.55
N TYR A 45 -13.25 -13.25 30.59
CA TYR A 45 -14.33 -13.67 29.69
C TYR A 45 -13.88 -14.89 28.90
N THR A 46 -14.79 -15.83 28.69
CA THR A 46 -14.52 -17.06 27.92
C THR A 46 -14.82 -16.90 26.44
N SER A 47 -15.32 -15.72 26.04
CA SER A 47 -15.71 -15.34 24.68
C SER A 47 -15.27 -13.89 24.42
N LEU A 48 -14.72 -13.64 23.22
CA LEU A 48 -14.32 -12.31 22.79
C LEU A 48 -15.55 -11.39 22.55
N PRO A 49 -16.61 -11.82 21.84
CA PRO A 49 -17.85 -11.04 21.72
C PRO A 49 -18.38 -10.53 23.05
N THR A 50 -18.38 -11.36 24.10
CA THR A 50 -18.89 -10.94 25.41
C THR A 50 -18.10 -9.77 26.00
N ALA A 51 -16.78 -9.76 25.84
CA ALA A 51 -15.94 -8.66 26.32
C ALA A 51 -16.14 -7.38 25.48
N LEU A 52 -16.23 -7.52 24.16
CA LEU A 52 -16.45 -6.39 23.25
C LEU A 52 -17.84 -5.76 23.45
N ASP A 53 -18.89 -6.57 23.53
CA ASP A 53 -20.26 -6.12 23.77
C ASP A 53 -20.39 -5.46 25.15
N TRP A 54 -19.64 -5.94 26.14
CA TRP A 54 -19.60 -5.31 27.45
C TRP A 54 -18.98 -3.90 27.37
N ILE A 55 -17.87 -3.71 26.63
CA ILE A 55 -17.28 -2.38 26.43
C ILE A 55 -18.30 -1.47 25.72
N GLU A 56 -18.90 -1.95 24.64
CA GLU A 56 -19.86 -1.19 23.84
C GLU A 56 -21.05 -0.70 24.67
N ALA A 57 -21.57 -1.55 25.56
CA ALA A 57 -22.74 -1.26 26.38
C ALA A 57 -22.44 -0.44 27.66
N ASN A 58 -21.24 -0.53 28.22
CA ASN A 58 -20.96 -0.02 29.57
C ASN A 58 -20.01 1.18 29.62
N GLN A 59 -19.28 1.48 28.54
CA GLN A 59 -18.20 2.46 28.59
C GLN A 59 -18.52 3.77 27.87
N ALA A 60 -17.93 4.88 28.34
CA ALA A 60 -18.18 6.18 27.76
C ALA A 60 -17.45 6.36 26.43
N THR A 61 -18.01 7.16 25.52
CA THR A 61 -17.33 7.49 24.27
C THR A 61 -16.09 8.35 24.56
N GLY A 62 -14.95 7.97 24.00
CA GLY A 62 -13.66 8.66 24.19
C GLY A 62 -12.75 8.02 25.25
N GLU A 63 -13.26 7.05 26.01
CA GLU A 63 -12.43 6.18 26.84
C GLU A 63 -11.79 5.08 25.99
N ILE A 64 -10.53 4.75 26.29
CA ILE A 64 -9.78 3.72 25.56
C ILE A 64 -9.77 2.45 26.41
N HIS A 65 -10.29 1.35 25.88
CA HIS A 65 -10.38 0.07 26.57
C HIS A 65 -9.43 -0.94 25.94
N CYS A 66 -8.79 -1.75 26.77
CA CYS A 66 -7.84 -2.77 26.33
C CYS A 66 -8.40 -4.17 26.57
N ILE A 67 -8.36 -5.04 25.56
CA ILE A 67 -8.58 -6.47 25.68
C ILE A 67 -7.24 -7.19 25.53
N ILE A 68 -6.88 -7.97 26.55
CA ILE A 68 -5.78 -8.93 26.49
C ILE A 68 -6.34 -10.29 26.13
N LEU A 69 -6.02 -10.76 24.92
CA LEU A 69 -6.55 -11.96 24.32
C LEU A 69 -5.58 -13.13 24.53
N GLY A 70 -6.03 -14.14 25.28
CA GLY A 70 -5.28 -15.36 25.51
C GLY A 70 -5.06 -16.17 24.24
N SER A 71 -4.18 -17.16 24.32
CA SER A 71 -3.99 -18.08 23.19
C SER A 71 -5.25 -18.93 22.97
N GLY A 72 -5.58 -19.15 21.70
CA GLY A 72 -6.75 -19.92 21.27
C GLY A 72 -7.39 -19.34 20.01
N THR A 73 -8.49 -19.97 19.63
CA THR A 73 -9.39 -19.48 18.57
C THR A 73 -10.61 -18.84 19.22
N TRP A 74 -10.90 -17.62 18.82
CA TRP A 74 -11.94 -16.75 19.36
C TRP A 74 -12.97 -16.50 18.28
N ASP A 75 -13.97 -17.37 18.24
CA ASP A 75 -15.05 -17.28 17.28
C ASP A 75 -16.05 -16.20 17.71
N MET A 76 -16.30 -15.26 16.81
CA MET A 76 -17.33 -14.25 16.98
C MET A 76 -18.72 -14.88 16.91
N ASN A 77 -18.95 -15.79 15.96
CA ASN A 77 -20.23 -16.45 15.68
C ASN A 77 -21.43 -15.48 15.68
N LEU A 78 -21.31 -14.40 14.91
CA LEU A 78 -22.30 -13.33 14.78
C LEU A 78 -22.69 -13.11 13.32
N THR A 79 -23.97 -12.83 13.09
CA THR A 79 -24.49 -12.48 11.76
C THR A 79 -23.90 -11.16 11.23
N GLY A 80 -23.75 -11.03 9.92
CA GLY A 80 -23.32 -9.76 9.29
C GLY A 80 -21.88 -9.42 9.64
N VAL A 81 -21.60 -8.12 9.86
CA VAL A 81 -20.30 -7.64 10.34
C VAL A 81 -20.43 -7.09 11.77
N PRO A 82 -19.86 -7.76 12.79
CA PRO A 82 -19.84 -7.25 14.15
C PRO A 82 -19.20 -5.87 14.21
N THR A 83 -19.93 -4.86 14.69
CA THR A 83 -19.53 -3.45 14.61
C THR A 83 -19.37 -2.86 16.00
N TYR A 84 -18.24 -2.20 16.25
CA TYR A 84 -17.92 -1.57 17.53
C TYR A 84 -17.61 -0.08 17.36
N THR A 85 -18.23 0.76 18.21
CA THR A 85 -18.17 2.23 18.10
C THR A 85 -17.27 2.87 19.16
N LYS A 86 -16.94 2.13 20.23
CA LYS A 86 -16.03 2.58 21.29
C LYS A 86 -14.57 2.47 20.87
N ALA A 87 -13.69 3.17 21.60
CA ALA A 87 -12.26 3.09 21.34
C ALA A 87 -11.68 1.81 21.98
N ILE A 88 -11.30 0.84 21.15
CA ILE A 88 -10.95 -0.51 21.60
C ILE A 88 -9.56 -0.90 21.11
N ALA A 89 -8.72 -1.35 22.04
CA ALA A 89 -7.46 -2.01 21.72
C ALA A 89 -7.54 -3.51 22.01
N ILE A 90 -7.01 -4.35 21.12
CA ILE A 90 -6.96 -5.81 21.27
C ILE A 90 -5.51 -6.25 21.14
N TYR A 91 -4.99 -6.96 22.14
CA TYR A 91 -3.62 -7.48 22.18
C TYR A 91 -3.59 -8.98 22.43
N GLY A 92 -3.03 -9.75 21.48
CA GLY A 92 -2.69 -11.15 21.71
C GLY A 92 -1.45 -11.32 22.60
N VAL A 93 -1.43 -12.35 23.45
CA VAL A 93 -0.45 -12.56 24.53
C VAL A 93 0.97 -12.96 24.11
N ASP A 94 1.26 -13.23 22.84
CA ASP A 94 2.57 -13.75 22.43
C ASP A 94 2.96 -13.37 21.00
N SER A 95 2.28 -13.95 20.02
CA SER A 95 2.61 -13.81 18.61
C SER A 95 1.37 -13.74 17.73
N ARG A 96 1.55 -13.27 16.49
CA ARG A 96 0.46 -13.08 15.52
C ARG A 96 -0.33 -14.35 15.16
N ASN A 97 0.12 -15.55 15.54
CA ASN A 97 -0.58 -16.81 15.23
C ASN A 97 -1.11 -17.55 16.47
N HIS A 98 -0.99 -16.96 17.67
CA HIS A 98 -1.38 -17.65 18.91
C HIS A 98 -2.80 -17.33 19.35
N ALA A 99 -3.32 -16.17 18.97
CA ALA A 99 -4.70 -15.76 19.17
C ALA A 99 -5.34 -15.51 17.79
N VAL A 100 -6.25 -16.41 17.40
CA VAL A 100 -6.96 -16.35 16.11
C VAL A 100 -8.36 -15.81 16.37
N ILE A 101 -8.78 -14.81 15.61
CA ILE A 101 -10.14 -14.28 15.62
C ILE A 101 -10.79 -14.64 14.29
N LEU A 102 -12.00 -15.21 14.33
CA LEU A 102 -12.77 -15.62 13.16
C LEU A 102 -14.26 -15.38 13.39
N ASN A 103 -15.10 -15.46 12.35
CA ASN A 103 -16.54 -15.42 12.52
C ASN A 103 -17.25 -16.58 11.80
N SER A 104 -17.42 -17.71 12.49
CA SER A 104 -17.92 -18.94 11.85
C SER A 104 -19.42 -18.91 11.47
N HIS A 105 -20.12 -17.80 11.72
CA HIS A 105 -21.55 -17.72 11.45
C HIS A 105 -21.83 -17.79 9.95
N ALA A 106 -22.77 -18.65 9.53
CA ALA A 106 -23.06 -18.93 8.11
C ALA A 106 -23.53 -17.72 7.27
N THR A 107 -23.85 -16.61 7.92
CA THR A 107 -24.27 -15.35 7.28
C THR A 107 -23.39 -14.18 7.74
N ALA A 108 -22.19 -14.46 8.25
CA ALA A 108 -21.17 -13.46 8.48
C ALA A 108 -20.77 -12.85 7.13
N THR A 109 -20.47 -11.56 7.14
CA THR A 109 -19.91 -10.84 5.99
C THR A 109 -18.59 -10.16 6.37
N GLY A 110 -18.16 -10.30 7.62
CA GLY A 110 -16.91 -9.77 8.14
C GLY A 110 -16.61 -10.29 9.55
N VAL A 111 -15.34 -10.26 9.93
CA VAL A 111 -14.88 -10.70 11.26
C VAL A 111 -15.06 -9.57 12.26
N LEU A 112 -14.53 -8.38 11.96
CA LEU A 112 -14.63 -7.20 12.82
C LEU A 112 -14.76 -5.90 12.02
N LYS A 113 -15.65 -5.02 12.48
CA LYS A 113 -15.77 -3.63 12.01
C LYS A 113 -15.64 -2.65 13.16
N PHE A 114 -14.86 -1.60 12.94
CA PHE A 114 -14.68 -0.51 13.89
C PHE A 114 -15.09 0.81 13.25
N THR A 115 -16.07 1.47 13.86
CA THR A 115 -16.39 2.87 13.57
C THR A 115 -15.81 3.81 14.63
N GLY A 116 -15.43 3.28 15.79
CA GLY A 116 -14.56 3.96 16.76
C GLY A 116 -13.08 3.73 16.48
N TRP A 117 -12.21 4.44 17.20
CA TRP A 117 -10.78 4.19 17.16
C TRP A 117 -10.45 2.73 17.55
N CYS A 118 -9.56 2.08 16.81
CA CYS A 118 -9.08 0.76 17.19
C CYS A 118 -7.55 0.64 17.19
N SER A 119 -7.04 -0.26 18.03
CA SER A 119 -5.64 -0.68 18.00
C SER A 119 -5.51 -2.18 18.16
N ILE A 120 -5.20 -2.90 17.08
CA ILE A 120 -5.15 -4.37 17.09
C ILE A 120 -3.70 -4.83 16.93
N ASN A 121 -3.28 -5.76 17.79
CA ASN A 121 -1.90 -6.19 17.89
C ASN A 121 -1.71 -7.68 18.18
N ASN A 122 -0.74 -8.30 17.50
CA ASN A 122 -0.32 -9.69 17.74
C ASN A 122 -1.48 -10.70 17.67
N VAL A 123 -2.33 -10.61 16.65
CA VAL A 123 -3.42 -11.56 16.41
C VAL A 123 -3.42 -12.03 14.96
N GLN A 124 -4.06 -13.18 14.73
CA GLN A 124 -4.43 -13.64 13.40
C GLN A 124 -5.92 -13.36 13.21
N ILE A 125 -6.28 -12.87 12.03
CA ILE A 125 -7.66 -12.74 11.56
C ILE A 125 -7.85 -13.80 10.48
N ASP A 126 -8.78 -14.73 10.70
CA ASP A 126 -9.17 -15.73 9.71
C ASP A 126 -10.44 -15.23 9.02
N CYS A 127 -10.32 -14.95 7.72
CA CYS A 127 -11.36 -14.37 6.86
C CYS A 127 -12.42 -15.39 6.41
N GLY A 128 -12.27 -16.66 6.80
CA GLY A 128 -13.20 -17.72 6.47
C GLY A 128 -13.48 -17.83 4.97
N THR A 129 -14.74 -18.11 4.61
CA THR A 129 -15.11 -18.36 3.21
C THR A 129 -15.67 -17.14 2.46
N GLY A 130 -15.90 -16.01 3.14
CA GLY A 130 -16.51 -14.85 2.48
C GLY A 130 -16.63 -13.63 3.37
N GLU A 131 -15.71 -13.49 4.33
CA GLU A 131 -15.75 -12.40 5.31
C GLU A 131 -14.66 -11.38 4.98
N ILE A 132 -14.99 -10.10 5.14
CA ILE A 132 -13.97 -9.05 5.31
C ILE A 132 -13.20 -9.34 6.60
N GLY A 133 -11.87 -9.28 6.56
CA GLY A 133 -11.06 -9.48 7.76
C GLY A 133 -11.31 -8.38 8.80
N ILE A 134 -10.76 -7.18 8.57
CA ILE A 134 -11.03 -6.01 9.42
C ILE A 134 -11.50 -4.85 8.55
N GLU A 135 -12.61 -4.24 8.95
CA GLU A 135 -13.11 -2.98 8.40
C GLU A 135 -12.91 -1.84 9.41
N ILE A 136 -12.30 -0.73 8.96
CA ILE A 136 -12.17 0.51 9.73
C ILE A 136 -12.90 1.61 8.97
N GLU A 137 -14.04 2.06 9.50
CA GLU A 137 -14.96 2.94 8.78
C GLU A 137 -15.18 4.26 9.53
N GLY A 138 -15.09 5.37 8.79
CA GLY A 138 -15.62 6.65 9.24
C GLY A 138 -14.62 7.54 9.99
N ILE A 139 -14.98 8.83 10.07
CA ILE A 139 -14.17 9.89 10.69
C ILE A 139 -13.94 9.70 12.19
N THR A 140 -14.71 8.84 12.86
CA THR A 140 -14.55 8.53 14.29
C THR A 140 -13.51 7.44 14.54
N ALA A 141 -13.08 6.73 13.49
CA ALA A 141 -12.01 5.74 13.54
C ALA A 141 -10.62 6.31 13.19
N ILE A 142 -10.51 7.64 13.07
CA ILE A 142 -9.26 8.34 12.75
C ILE A 142 -8.13 7.95 13.71
N GLY A 143 -6.95 7.71 13.16
CA GLY A 143 -5.77 7.38 13.98
C GLY A 143 -5.72 5.93 14.45
N SER A 144 -6.59 5.05 13.96
CA SER A 144 -6.56 3.62 14.27
C SER A 144 -5.25 2.96 13.85
N ARG A 145 -4.91 1.82 14.46
CA ARG A 145 -3.62 1.15 14.32
C ARG A 145 -3.79 -0.36 14.19
N LEU A 146 -3.23 -0.95 13.14
CA LEU A 146 -3.03 -2.40 13.06
C LEU A 146 -1.54 -2.69 13.05
N ARG A 147 -1.07 -3.58 13.94
CA ARG A 147 0.35 -3.93 13.97
C ARG A 147 0.60 -5.39 14.31
N LYS A 148 1.51 -6.05 13.60
CA LYS A 148 1.83 -7.48 13.82
C LYS A 148 0.57 -8.34 13.71
N VAL A 149 -0.21 -8.10 12.65
CA VAL A 149 -1.44 -8.84 12.38
C VAL A 149 -1.19 -9.75 11.18
N PHE A 150 -1.66 -10.99 11.28
CA PHE A 150 -1.70 -11.92 10.17
C PHE A 150 -3.15 -12.07 9.69
N PHE A 151 -3.39 -11.95 8.39
CA PHE A 151 -4.68 -12.20 7.77
C PHE A 151 -4.58 -13.49 6.96
N ASP A 152 -5.37 -14.48 7.35
CA ASP A 152 -5.53 -15.75 6.65
C ASP A 152 -6.83 -15.68 5.86
N CYS A 153 -6.70 -15.42 4.57
CA CYS A 153 -7.80 -15.30 3.64
C CYS A 153 -7.73 -16.39 2.53
N GLU A 154 -6.95 -17.46 2.72
CA GLU A 154 -6.77 -18.53 1.72
C GLU A 154 -8.07 -19.31 1.44
N ALA A 155 -9.02 -19.27 2.37
CA ALA A 155 -10.30 -19.99 2.27
C ALA A 155 -11.43 -19.21 1.57
N LEU A 156 -11.19 -17.97 1.13
CA LEU A 156 -12.22 -17.13 0.50
C LEU A 156 -12.76 -17.76 -0.80
N VAL A 157 -14.08 -17.92 -0.88
CA VAL A 157 -14.77 -18.42 -2.09
C VAL A 157 -15.43 -17.32 -2.92
N GLY A 158 -15.39 -16.08 -2.45
CA GLY A 158 -15.89 -14.90 -3.14
C GLY A 158 -15.11 -13.65 -2.74
N ALA A 159 -15.27 -12.59 -3.54
CA ALA A 159 -14.52 -11.35 -3.37
C ALA A 159 -14.68 -10.75 -1.96
N ALA A 160 -13.57 -10.54 -1.27
CA ALA A 160 -13.52 -9.89 0.04
C ALA A 160 -12.17 -9.22 0.28
N ASP A 161 -12.16 -8.27 1.21
CA ASP A 161 -10.99 -7.49 1.59
C ASP A 161 -10.40 -8.05 2.89
N ALA A 162 -9.09 -8.28 2.96
CA ALA A 162 -8.45 -8.63 4.23
C ALA A 162 -8.48 -7.42 5.17
N ILE A 163 -8.17 -6.23 4.63
CA ILE A 163 -8.32 -4.94 5.32
C ILE A 163 -9.09 -3.98 4.40
N LEU A 164 -10.22 -3.47 4.90
CA LEU A 164 -10.98 -2.38 4.28
C LEU A 164 -10.89 -1.13 5.15
N ILE A 165 -10.46 -0.01 4.55
CA ILE A 165 -10.49 1.31 5.18
C ILE A 165 -11.45 2.18 4.38
N ASP A 166 -12.54 2.62 5.02
CA ASP A 166 -13.69 3.21 4.33
C ASP A 166 -14.22 4.49 5.01
N GLY A 167 -15.06 5.24 4.30
CA GLY A 167 -16.00 6.18 4.88
C GLY A 167 -15.39 7.48 5.39
N GLY A 168 -14.23 7.89 4.89
CA GLY A 168 -13.51 9.09 5.34
C GLY A 168 -12.59 8.82 6.52
N ALA A 169 -12.25 7.55 6.79
CA ALA A 169 -11.25 7.21 7.78
C ALA A 169 -9.86 7.75 7.37
N ALA A 170 -9.15 8.36 8.32
CA ALA A 170 -7.91 9.08 8.03
C ALA A 170 -6.82 8.84 9.08
N TYR A 171 -5.57 9.12 8.72
CA TYR A 171 -4.42 9.02 9.62
C TYR A 171 -4.22 7.64 10.24
N ILE A 172 -4.73 6.58 9.61
CA ILE A 172 -4.57 5.18 10.05
C ILE A 172 -3.14 4.73 9.74
N LYS A 173 -2.60 3.89 10.62
CA LYS A 173 -1.28 3.29 10.42
C LYS A 173 -1.35 1.78 10.48
N LEU A 174 -0.87 1.15 9.42
CA LEU A 174 -0.70 -0.29 9.30
C LEU A 174 0.80 -0.59 9.35
N ARG A 175 1.23 -1.53 10.21
CA ARG A 175 2.64 -1.91 10.32
C ARG A 175 2.83 -3.40 10.52
N ASP A 176 3.78 -3.99 9.83
CA ASP A 176 4.16 -5.40 10.03
C ASP A 176 2.91 -6.30 9.87
N ILE A 177 2.30 -6.17 8.71
CA ILE A 177 1.08 -6.89 8.32
C ILE A 177 1.48 -8.00 7.35
N HIS A 178 0.96 -9.20 7.58
CA HIS A 178 1.09 -10.31 6.63
C HIS A 178 -0.31 -10.74 6.21
N ILE A 179 -0.53 -10.85 4.91
CA ILE A 179 -1.77 -11.31 4.30
C ILE A 179 -1.42 -12.48 3.38
N ASP A 180 -2.00 -13.65 3.65
CA ASP A 180 -2.05 -14.78 2.71
C ASP A 180 -3.49 -14.89 2.19
N GLY A 181 -3.66 -14.77 0.88
CA GLY A 181 -4.97 -14.70 0.23
C GLY A 181 -5.26 -15.85 -0.71
N GLU A 182 -6.49 -15.83 -1.23
CA GLU A 182 -6.90 -16.55 -2.41
C GLU A 182 -6.74 -15.63 -3.64
N ILE A 183 -6.05 -16.12 -4.66
CA ILE A 183 -5.54 -15.31 -5.78
C ILE A 183 -6.63 -14.63 -6.62
N THR A 184 -7.86 -15.15 -6.62
CA THR A 184 -8.98 -14.60 -7.39
C THR A 184 -9.95 -13.75 -6.57
N ASN A 185 -9.96 -13.93 -5.25
CA ASN A 185 -11.00 -13.39 -4.38
C ASN A 185 -10.49 -12.38 -3.34
N THR A 186 -9.19 -12.37 -3.02
CA THR A 186 -8.67 -11.47 -1.98
C THR A 186 -8.21 -10.14 -2.55
N THR A 187 -8.71 -9.04 -1.97
CA THR A 187 -7.97 -7.77 -1.97
C THR A 187 -7.21 -7.69 -0.64
N GLY A 188 -5.89 -7.48 -0.70
CA GLY A 188 -5.08 -7.40 0.53
C GLY A 188 -5.46 -6.17 1.36
N ILE A 189 -5.23 -4.98 0.81
CA ILE A 189 -5.61 -3.72 1.44
C ILE A 189 -6.43 -2.93 0.45
N ARG A 190 -7.65 -2.55 0.84
CA ARG A 190 -8.52 -1.66 0.05
C ARG A 190 -8.76 -0.36 0.78
N LEU A 191 -8.52 0.73 0.08
CA LEU A 191 -8.91 2.08 0.49
C LEU A 191 -10.16 2.47 -0.31
N ASN A 192 -11.15 3.04 0.37
CA ASN A 192 -12.33 3.62 -0.25
C ASN A 192 -12.71 4.91 0.48
N ASN A 193 -12.32 6.04 -0.10
CA ASN A 193 -12.44 7.35 0.54
C ASN A 193 -11.67 7.39 1.87
N ALA A 194 -10.38 7.04 1.83
CA ALA A 194 -9.48 7.04 2.97
C ALA A 194 -8.16 7.78 2.66
N ASN A 195 -7.72 8.66 3.55
CA ASN A 195 -6.62 9.58 3.26
C ASN A 195 -5.61 9.73 4.40
N HIS A 196 -4.43 10.25 4.06
CA HIS A 196 -3.32 10.47 4.99
C HIS A 196 -2.87 9.21 5.74
N LEU A 197 -2.92 8.06 5.08
CA LEU A 197 -2.54 6.79 5.68
C LEU A 197 -1.03 6.57 5.64
N VAL A 198 -0.53 5.77 6.59
CA VAL A 198 0.85 5.25 6.57
C VAL A 198 0.81 3.73 6.65
N ILE A 199 1.24 3.07 5.58
CA ILE A 199 1.20 1.63 5.42
C ILE A 199 2.63 1.15 5.23
N GLU A 200 3.21 0.54 6.27
CA GLU A 200 4.63 0.18 6.29
C GLU A 200 4.85 -1.31 6.61
N GLU A 201 5.92 -1.91 6.06
CA GLU A 201 6.31 -3.29 6.36
C GLU A 201 5.18 -4.30 6.10
N VAL A 202 4.52 -4.21 4.94
CA VAL A 202 3.39 -5.09 4.57
C VAL A 202 3.84 -6.18 3.61
N LYS A 203 3.39 -7.41 3.84
CA LYS A 203 3.52 -8.52 2.91
C LYS A 203 2.15 -9.03 2.49
N VAL A 204 1.89 -9.05 1.18
CA VAL A 204 0.70 -9.66 0.59
C VAL A 204 1.12 -10.78 -0.35
N HIS A 205 0.51 -11.96 -0.16
CA HIS A 205 0.75 -13.13 -0.98
C HIS A 205 -0.55 -13.67 -1.55
N SER A 206 -0.56 -13.97 -2.85
CA SER A 206 -1.68 -14.61 -3.56
C SER A 206 -3.00 -13.85 -3.42
N ALA A 207 -3.11 -12.70 -4.09
CA ALA A 207 -4.31 -11.86 -4.05
C ALA A 207 -4.77 -11.45 -5.45
N LEU A 208 -6.06 -11.13 -5.61
CA LEU A 208 -6.57 -10.48 -6.81
C LEU A 208 -5.92 -9.10 -6.97
N ALA A 209 -5.93 -8.33 -5.89
CA ALA A 209 -5.24 -7.05 -5.76
C ALA A 209 -4.43 -7.03 -4.46
N GLY A 210 -3.14 -6.69 -4.54
CA GLY A 210 -2.30 -6.53 -3.36
C GLY A 210 -2.74 -5.32 -2.53
N ILE A 211 -2.71 -4.14 -3.15
CA ILE A 211 -3.20 -2.88 -2.62
C ILE A 211 -4.13 -2.25 -3.67
N HIS A 212 -5.30 -1.80 -3.25
CA HIS A 212 -6.32 -1.19 -4.09
C HIS A 212 -6.74 0.18 -3.54
N LEU A 213 -6.55 1.23 -4.32
CA LEU A 213 -7.10 2.56 -4.09
C LEU A 213 -8.32 2.70 -5.02
N ASP A 214 -9.52 2.58 -4.47
CA ASP A 214 -10.78 2.40 -5.23
C ASP A 214 -11.55 3.72 -5.39
N ASN A 215 -11.12 4.78 -4.71
CA ASN A 215 -11.83 6.05 -4.68
C ASN A 215 -10.95 7.21 -5.13
N ALA A 216 -11.56 8.19 -5.79
CA ALA A 216 -10.90 9.43 -6.16
C ALA A 216 -10.47 10.29 -4.96
N ALA A 217 -10.97 9.98 -3.75
CA ALA A 217 -10.59 10.63 -2.50
C ALA A 217 -9.54 9.84 -1.70
N ASP A 218 -8.98 8.76 -2.25
CA ASP A 218 -7.88 8.01 -1.63
C ASP A 218 -6.56 8.75 -1.81
N ASP A 219 -6.44 9.89 -1.12
CA ASP A 219 -5.37 10.85 -1.34
C ASP A 219 -4.35 10.88 -0.19
N ASP A 220 -3.14 11.39 -0.50
CA ASP A 220 -2.09 11.68 0.49
C ASP A 220 -1.62 10.45 1.30
N ASN A 221 -1.67 9.25 0.72
CA ASN A 221 -1.28 8.02 1.42
C ASN A 221 0.19 7.64 1.15
N GLU A 222 0.87 7.16 2.19
CA GLU A 222 2.25 6.70 2.12
C GLU A 222 2.34 5.18 2.30
N PHE A 223 3.00 4.53 1.35
CA PHE A 223 3.25 3.08 1.33
C PHE A 223 4.75 2.82 1.32
N LEU A 224 5.26 2.13 2.34
CA LEU A 224 6.69 1.92 2.56
C LEU A 224 7.01 0.44 2.78
N ASP A 225 8.07 -0.07 2.17
CA ASP A 225 8.58 -1.42 2.41
C ASP A 225 7.51 -2.52 2.24
N CYS A 226 6.76 -2.46 1.13
CA CYS A 226 5.71 -3.42 0.84
C CYS A 226 6.17 -4.52 -0.12
N HIS A 227 5.88 -5.77 0.21
CA HIS A 227 6.18 -6.95 -0.59
C HIS A 227 4.87 -7.52 -1.16
N LEU A 228 4.73 -7.46 -2.48
CA LEU A 228 3.54 -7.93 -3.19
C LEU A 228 3.93 -9.12 -4.05
N GLN A 229 3.44 -10.31 -3.70
CA GLN A 229 3.87 -11.57 -4.29
C GLN A 229 2.71 -12.39 -4.83
N THR A 230 2.84 -12.86 -6.07
CA THR A 230 1.88 -13.77 -6.72
C THR A 230 0.46 -13.17 -6.75
N CYS A 231 0.34 -11.84 -6.80
CA CYS A 231 -0.94 -11.19 -7.01
C CYS A 231 -1.30 -11.18 -8.51
N ILE A 232 -2.59 -11.17 -8.85
CA ILE A 232 -3.02 -10.83 -10.21
C ILE A 232 -2.61 -9.40 -10.51
N THR A 233 -3.04 -8.45 -9.67
CA THR A 233 -2.58 -7.07 -9.70
C THR A 233 -1.85 -6.75 -8.40
N GLY A 234 -0.61 -6.26 -8.47
CA GLY A 234 0.12 -5.81 -7.29
C GLY A 234 -0.48 -4.54 -6.70
N LEU A 235 -0.38 -3.43 -7.43
CA LEU A 235 -1.01 -2.15 -7.12
C LEU A 235 -2.11 -1.86 -8.13
N LEU A 236 -3.33 -1.66 -7.63
CA LEU A 236 -4.48 -1.21 -8.39
C LEU A 236 -4.87 0.19 -7.89
N ILE A 237 -4.73 1.20 -8.74
CA ILE A 237 -5.07 2.58 -8.41
C ILE A 237 -6.13 3.02 -9.40
N ASP A 238 -7.34 3.25 -8.91
CA ASP A 238 -8.46 3.67 -9.72
C ASP A 238 -8.45 5.18 -9.97
N ALA A 239 -9.34 5.60 -10.88
CA ALA A 239 -9.31 6.93 -11.42
C ALA A 239 -9.60 7.99 -10.36
N GLY A 240 -8.69 8.96 -10.25
CA GLY A 240 -8.87 10.18 -9.46
C GLY A 240 -8.00 10.27 -8.22
N ALA A 241 -7.52 9.14 -7.67
CA ALA A 241 -6.64 9.15 -6.50
C ALA A 241 -5.36 9.96 -6.76
N ALA A 242 -4.98 10.79 -5.80
CA ALA A 242 -3.94 11.81 -5.94
C ALA A 242 -2.95 11.81 -4.77
N ASP A 243 -1.72 12.24 -5.05
CA ASP A 243 -0.65 12.43 -4.07
C ASP A 243 -0.35 11.20 -3.20
N ASN A 244 -0.43 10.02 -3.81
CA ASN A 244 -0.08 8.74 -3.17
C ASN A 244 1.39 8.41 -3.42
N HIS A 245 2.11 8.05 -2.36
CA HIS A 245 3.57 7.86 -2.38
C HIS A 245 3.88 6.40 -2.11
N PHE A 246 4.49 5.75 -3.09
CA PHE A 246 4.92 4.35 -3.01
C PHE A 246 6.45 4.29 -3.00
N GLU A 247 7.02 3.87 -1.87
CA GLU A 247 8.46 3.76 -1.66
C GLU A 247 8.87 2.34 -1.25
N HIS A 248 9.97 1.83 -1.82
CA HIS A 248 10.49 0.49 -1.50
C HIS A 248 9.46 -0.63 -1.70
N ILE A 249 8.75 -0.61 -2.83
CA ILE A 249 7.77 -1.65 -3.15
C ILE A 249 8.44 -2.78 -3.95
N PHE A 250 8.30 -4.01 -3.50
CA PHE A 250 8.88 -5.19 -4.11
C PHE A 250 7.81 -6.08 -4.76
N PHE A 251 7.92 -6.30 -6.06
CA PHE A 251 7.03 -7.17 -6.82
C PHE A 251 7.69 -8.50 -7.16
N TYR A 252 7.03 -9.61 -6.81
CA TYR A 252 7.47 -10.97 -7.12
C TYR A 252 6.35 -11.76 -7.81
N ASN A 253 6.57 -12.21 -9.04
CA ASN A 253 5.64 -13.09 -9.77
C ASN A 253 4.19 -12.57 -9.88
N ASN A 254 3.98 -11.26 -9.88
CA ASN A 254 2.66 -10.69 -10.15
C ASN A 254 2.35 -10.72 -11.65
N THR A 255 1.08 -10.88 -12.03
CA THR A 255 0.67 -10.85 -13.44
C THR A 255 0.76 -9.43 -13.98
N THR A 256 0.14 -8.49 -13.27
CA THR A 256 0.23 -7.04 -13.46
C THR A 256 0.84 -6.44 -12.21
N ARG A 257 1.91 -5.66 -12.33
CA ARG A 257 2.56 -5.09 -11.15
C ARG A 257 1.86 -3.82 -10.70
N ILE A 258 1.63 -2.90 -11.63
CA ILE A 258 0.99 -1.60 -11.37
C ILE A 258 -0.04 -1.34 -12.46
N ASN A 259 -1.29 -1.10 -12.05
CA ASN A 259 -2.34 -0.50 -12.85
C ASN A 259 -2.67 0.85 -12.21
N ASP A 260 -2.24 1.94 -12.85
CA ASP A 260 -2.32 3.29 -12.27
C ASP A 260 -3.20 4.19 -13.12
N ASN A 261 -4.47 4.31 -12.73
CA ASN A 261 -5.39 5.30 -13.27
C ASN A 261 -5.44 6.58 -12.40
N GLY A 262 -4.57 6.68 -11.38
CA GLY A 262 -4.45 7.84 -10.52
C GLY A 262 -3.94 9.09 -11.25
N THR A 263 -3.97 10.23 -10.58
CA THR A 263 -3.60 11.52 -11.20
C THR A 263 -2.19 11.96 -10.85
N THR A 264 -1.77 11.83 -9.59
CA THR A 264 -0.45 12.31 -9.09
C THR A 264 0.24 11.31 -8.16
N THR A 265 0.28 10.04 -8.55
CA THR A 265 1.03 9.01 -7.81
C THR A 265 2.55 9.16 -7.99
N LEU A 266 3.30 9.10 -6.89
CA LEU A 266 4.76 9.07 -6.85
C LEU A 266 5.26 7.65 -6.59
N PHE A 267 6.21 7.19 -7.41
CA PHE A 267 6.87 5.91 -7.28
C PHE A 267 8.37 6.10 -7.08
N THR A 268 8.91 5.61 -5.95
CA THR A 268 10.32 5.72 -5.57
C THR A 268 10.85 4.34 -5.19
N ASN A 269 12.06 3.98 -5.64
CA ASN A 269 12.70 2.69 -5.30
C ASN A 269 11.78 1.45 -5.43
N ILE A 270 11.09 1.32 -6.56
CA ILE A 270 10.26 0.14 -6.81
C ILE A 270 11.13 -0.97 -7.42
N TYR A 271 11.05 -2.17 -6.87
CA TYR A 271 11.83 -3.32 -7.26
C TYR A 271 10.97 -4.40 -7.90
N MET A 272 11.47 -5.00 -8.98
CA MET A 272 10.72 -5.99 -9.75
C MET A 272 11.66 -7.10 -10.19
N ALA A 273 11.23 -8.35 -10.02
CA ALA A 273 11.89 -9.46 -10.69
C ALA A 273 11.62 -9.41 -12.21
N ASN A 274 12.67 -9.67 -13.01
CA ASN A 274 12.62 -9.87 -14.46
C ASN A 274 12.06 -8.68 -15.27
N THR A 275 12.71 -7.51 -15.23
CA THR A 275 12.36 -6.39 -16.11
C THR A 275 12.94 -6.61 -17.51
N THR A 276 12.10 -6.42 -18.55
CA THR A 276 12.56 -6.38 -19.95
C THR A 276 12.71 -4.94 -20.37
N THR A 277 13.89 -4.57 -20.86
CA THR A 277 14.12 -3.26 -21.47
C THR A 277 13.70 -3.32 -22.93
N ILE A 278 12.86 -2.39 -23.35
CA ILE A 278 12.46 -2.20 -24.76
C ILE A 278 12.86 -0.81 -25.26
N ILE A 279 12.92 -0.66 -26.57
CA ILE A 279 13.22 0.61 -27.25
C ILE A 279 11.91 1.21 -27.76
N ALA A 280 11.69 2.50 -27.56
CA ALA A 280 10.48 3.21 -27.99
C ALA A 280 10.80 4.50 -28.77
N PRO A 281 10.23 4.71 -29.97
CA PRO A 281 9.37 3.79 -30.70
C PRO A 281 10.14 2.51 -31.10
N ASP A 282 9.41 1.40 -31.26
CA ASP A 282 9.97 0.12 -31.73
C ASP A 282 10.10 0.13 -33.26
N ASP A 283 10.73 1.17 -33.78
CA ASP A 283 11.08 1.29 -35.18
C ASP A 283 12.58 1.61 -35.32
N VAL A 284 13.12 1.26 -36.48
CA VAL A 284 14.55 1.45 -36.79
C VAL A 284 14.86 2.93 -37.10
N ALA A 285 13.85 3.80 -37.16
CA ALA A 285 13.98 5.18 -37.65
C ALA A 285 14.09 6.21 -36.52
N GLY A 286 13.53 5.93 -35.34
CA GLY A 286 13.48 6.87 -34.23
C GLY A 286 12.61 8.09 -34.54
N VAL A 287 12.46 8.96 -33.54
CA VAL A 287 11.70 10.20 -33.74
C VAL A 287 12.64 11.36 -33.99
N LEU A 288 12.45 12.05 -35.13
CA LEU A 288 13.20 13.24 -35.49
C LEU A 288 12.83 14.43 -34.61
N VAL A 289 13.80 14.94 -33.85
CA VAL A 289 13.68 16.16 -33.06
C VAL A 289 14.54 17.25 -33.67
N VAL A 290 13.88 18.33 -34.10
CA VAL A 290 14.55 19.46 -34.75
C VAL A 290 15.29 20.30 -33.71
N GLY A 291 16.57 20.57 -33.95
CA GLY A 291 17.39 21.40 -33.04
C GLY A 291 16.95 22.87 -33.03
N GLY A 292 17.24 23.58 -31.94
CA GLY A 292 17.02 25.03 -31.88
C GLY A 292 17.85 25.76 -32.95
N ALA A 293 17.24 26.71 -33.67
CA ALA A 293 17.88 27.38 -34.81
C ALA A 293 19.13 28.20 -34.45
N GLY A 294 19.24 28.67 -33.20
CA GLY A 294 20.42 29.37 -32.71
C GLY A 294 21.43 28.43 -32.06
N ALA A 295 22.72 28.79 -32.16
CA ALA A 295 23.79 28.12 -31.43
C ALA A 295 23.46 28.03 -29.93
N ASN A 296 23.62 26.85 -29.35
CA ASN A 296 23.32 26.56 -27.95
C ASN A 296 21.88 26.88 -27.49
N ALA A 297 20.91 26.94 -28.42
CA ALA A 297 19.50 27.13 -28.11
C ALA A 297 18.72 25.81 -28.13
N TRP A 298 17.75 25.67 -27.23
CA TRP A 298 16.78 24.56 -27.27
C TRP A 298 15.78 24.76 -28.40
N SER A 299 15.27 23.65 -28.94
CA SER A 299 14.15 23.68 -29.88
C SER A 299 12.94 24.43 -29.29
N ALA A 300 12.25 25.20 -30.14
CA ALA A 300 11.14 26.04 -29.72
C ALA A 300 9.94 25.20 -29.23
N ALA A 301 9.65 24.10 -29.92
CA ALA A 301 8.64 23.13 -29.56
C ALA A 301 9.30 21.81 -29.10
N ALA A 302 8.61 21.11 -28.20
CA ALA A 302 8.93 19.73 -27.89
C ALA A 302 8.25 18.81 -28.91
N VAL A 303 8.92 17.71 -29.28
CA VAL A 303 8.41 16.71 -30.22
C VAL A 303 8.05 15.46 -29.44
N GLN A 304 6.85 14.93 -29.64
CA GLN A 304 6.41 13.70 -29.00
C GLN A 304 7.25 12.51 -29.48
N ILE A 305 7.97 11.87 -28.56
CA ILE A 305 8.78 10.67 -28.81
C ILE A 305 7.98 9.40 -28.56
N ARG A 306 7.07 9.45 -27.59
CA ARG A 306 6.19 8.33 -27.24
C ARG A 306 4.80 8.85 -26.93
N ALA A 307 3.79 8.22 -27.51
CA ALA A 307 2.39 8.48 -27.18
C ALA A 307 2.06 8.01 -25.75
N ALA A 308 0.92 8.44 -25.25
CA ALA A 308 0.36 7.95 -24.00
C ALA A 308 0.34 6.41 -23.96
N SER A 309 0.82 5.84 -22.85
CA SER A 309 0.84 4.39 -22.63
C SER A 309 -0.37 3.96 -21.81
N ALA A 310 -0.90 2.77 -22.11
CA ALA A 310 -1.97 2.15 -21.32
C ALA A 310 -1.47 1.52 -20.02
N THR A 311 -0.16 1.48 -19.80
CA THR A 311 0.47 1.05 -18.53
C THR A 311 1.61 2.01 -18.16
N PRO A 312 1.89 2.19 -16.85
CA PRO A 312 3.08 2.90 -16.40
C PRO A 312 4.37 2.29 -16.93
N PHE A 313 5.42 3.11 -17.03
CA PHE A 313 6.75 2.65 -17.46
C PHE A 313 7.86 3.51 -16.86
N ARG A 314 9.08 2.96 -16.87
CA ARG A 314 10.29 3.72 -16.51
C ARG A 314 11.09 4.08 -17.73
N ILE A 315 11.66 5.28 -17.77
CA ILE A 315 12.72 5.66 -18.70
C ILE A 315 14.05 5.40 -18.00
N ILE A 316 14.82 4.45 -18.53
CA ILE A 316 16.14 4.08 -18.02
C ILE A 316 17.28 4.65 -18.87
N GLY A 317 16.95 5.33 -19.95
CA GLY A 317 17.92 5.99 -20.81
C GLY A 317 17.33 6.49 -22.12
N VAL A 318 18.15 7.21 -22.86
CA VAL A 318 17.83 7.74 -24.17
C VAL A 318 18.92 7.29 -25.14
N ARG A 319 18.51 6.67 -26.24
CA ARG A 319 19.38 6.43 -27.39
C ARG A 319 19.17 7.56 -28.39
N TYR A 320 20.24 8.03 -29.01
CA TYR A 320 20.18 9.13 -29.97
C TYR A 320 21.04 8.88 -31.20
N GLU A 321 20.66 9.51 -32.30
CA GLU A 321 21.45 9.67 -33.51
C GLU A 321 21.37 11.12 -34.00
N CYS A 322 22.46 11.86 -33.94
CA CYS A 322 22.52 13.28 -34.31
C CYS A 322 23.16 13.50 -35.67
N ALA A 323 22.64 14.47 -36.43
CA ALA A 323 23.08 14.74 -37.80
C ALA A 323 24.57 15.13 -37.91
N VAL A 324 25.17 15.64 -36.83
CA VAL A 324 26.55 16.12 -36.77
C VAL A 324 27.18 15.70 -35.45
N ALA A 325 28.49 15.40 -35.46
CA ALA A 325 29.26 15.10 -34.26
C ALA A 325 29.65 16.39 -33.52
N GLU A 326 28.82 16.81 -32.56
CA GLU A 326 29.06 18.00 -31.73
C GLU A 326 28.39 17.88 -30.34
N ARG A 327 28.61 18.86 -29.46
CA ARG A 327 27.94 18.89 -28.15
C ARG A 327 26.43 19.08 -28.34
N THR A 328 25.67 18.15 -27.79
CA THR A 328 24.21 18.12 -27.93
C THR A 328 23.56 17.95 -26.57
N GLY A 329 22.55 18.77 -26.27
CA GLY A 329 21.69 18.61 -25.10
C GLY A 329 20.38 17.93 -25.49
N ILE A 330 19.92 16.99 -24.66
CA ILE A 330 18.60 16.35 -24.79
C ILE A 330 17.81 16.61 -23.52
N ARG A 331 16.55 17.04 -23.68
CA ARG A 331 15.58 17.15 -22.59
C ARG A 331 14.35 16.33 -22.90
N LEU A 332 13.81 15.64 -21.91
CA LEU A 332 12.47 15.04 -21.98
C LEU A 332 11.50 15.75 -21.05
N PHE A 333 10.25 15.78 -21.44
CA PHE A 333 9.13 16.34 -20.70
C PHE A 333 7.98 15.34 -20.73
N SER A 334 7.25 15.22 -19.62
CA SER A 334 5.90 14.65 -19.63
C SER A 334 4.94 15.60 -20.33
N ASP A 335 3.82 15.07 -20.80
CA ASP A 335 2.79 15.86 -21.48
C ASP A 335 2.31 17.05 -20.62
N GLY A 336 2.25 18.25 -21.22
CA GLY A 336 1.94 19.50 -20.50
C GLY A 336 3.00 19.99 -19.48
N GLY A 337 4.08 19.23 -19.25
CA GLY A 337 5.13 19.57 -18.30
C GLY A 337 6.02 20.73 -18.75
N THR A 338 6.32 21.65 -17.83
CA THR A 338 7.25 22.78 -18.08
C THR A 338 8.65 22.53 -17.56
N VAL A 339 8.81 21.57 -16.64
CA VAL A 339 10.08 21.14 -16.05
C VAL A 339 10.53 19.85 -16.72
N PRO A 340 11.79 19.74 -17.18
CA PRO A 340 12.27 18.51 -17.80
C PRO A 340 12.37 17.37 -16.78
N ILE A 341 11.82 16.21 -17.11
CA ILE A 341 11.96 14.96 -16.33
C ILE A 341 13.31 14.29 -16.58
N PHE A 342 13.93 14.60 -17.72
CA PHE A 342 15.29 14.18 -18.09
C PHE A 342 16.00 15.39 -18.69
N GLN A 343 17.25 15.60 -18.29
CA GLN A 343 18.14 16.52 -18.99
C GLN A 343 19.55 15.96 -18.94
N ASP A 344 20.14 15.77 -20.11
CA ASP A 344 21.56 15.46 -20.18
C ASP A 344 22.25 16.28 -21.27
N LEU A 345 23.55 16.49 -21.07
CA LEU A 345 24.44 17.12 -22.01
C LEU A 345 25.42 16.06 -22.52
N VAL A 346 25.29 15.71 -23.80
CA VAL A 346 26.24 14.84 -24.48
C VAL A 346 27.52 15.64 -24.74
N GLU A 347 28.52 15.42 -23.88
CA GLU A 347 29.81 16.11 -23.97
C GLU A 347 30.74 15.51 -25.04
N THR A 348 30.88 16.27 -26.13
CA THR A 348 32.09 16.41 -26.96
C THR A 348 32.39 15.33 -28.04
N GLY A 349 32.11 15.67 -29.30
CA GLY A 349 32.99 15.42 -30.46
C GLY A 349 33.14 14.01 -31.07
N ALA A 350 32.56 12.93 -30.54
CA ALA A 350 32.96 11.59 -31.00
C ALA A 350 31.87 10.68 -31.61
N ALA A 351 30.57 10.95 -31.42
CA ALA A 351 29.57 9.99 -31.89
C ALA A 351 28.30 10.65 -32.44
N ILE A 352 28.03 10.34 -33.72
CA ILE A 352 26.73 10.56 -34.37
C ILE A 352 25.67 9.73 -33.65
N THR A 353 25.99 8.56 -33.11
CA THR A 353 25.08 7.68 -32.38
C THR A 353 25.54 7.43 -30.96
N GLY A 354 24.61 7.35 -30.00
CA GLY A 354 24.98 7.04 -28.62
C GLY A 354 23.81 6.69 -27.72
N LYS A 355 24.13 6.43 -26.46
CA LYS A 355 23.19 6.25 -25.35
C LYS A 355 23.60 7.19 -24.23
N THR A 356 22.63 7.84 -23.62
CA THR A 356 22.75 8.50 -22.33
C THR A 356 21.77 7.86 -21.34
N GLU A 357 22.18 7.81 -20.08
CA GLU A 357 21.37 7.35 -18.95
C GLU A 357 21.06 8.57 -18.07
N PRO A 358 19.93 8.57 -17.32
CA PRO A 358 19.63 9.66 -16.41
C PRO A 358 20.82 9.92 -15.48
N SER A 359 21.21 11.18 -15.31
CA SER A 359 22.28 11.56 -14.37
C SER A 359 21.85 11.40 -12.91
N GLN A 360 20.57 11.12 -12.67
CA GLN A 360 20.02 10.82 -11.35
C GLN A 360 20.20 9.32 -11.04
N PRO A 361 20.39 8.96 -9.77
CA PRO A 361 20.59 7.56 -9.38
C PRO A 361 19.37 6.67 -9.63
N GLU A 362 18.19 7.25 -9.88
CA GLU A 362 16.93 6.52 -10.07
C GLU A 362 16.36 6.67 -11.48
N PRO A 363 15.75 5.60 -12.05
CA PRO A 363 14.99 5.68 -13.29
C PRO A 363 13.82 6.66 -13.21
N ILE A 364 13.51 7.32 -14.32
CA ILE A 364 12.43 8.30 -14.37
C ILE A 364 11.09 7.57 -14.56
N TRP A 365 10.14 7.83 -13.67
CA TRP A 365 8.79 7.28 -13.74
C TRP A 365 7.86 8.08 -14.62
N VAL A 366 7.02 7.36 -15.36
CA VAL A 366 5.96 7.94 -16.18
C VAL A 366 4.67 7.19 -15.90
N ASN A 367 3.69 7.92 -15.37
CA ASN A 367 2.35 7.40 -15.06
C ASN A 367 1.60 7.05 -16.35
N GLN A 368 0.56 6.25 -16.21
CA GLN A 368 -0.31 5.88 -17.32
C GLN A 368 -0.91 7.12 -17.98
N GLY A 369 -1.18 7.05 -19.29
CA GLY A 369 -1.84 8.13 -20.01
C GLY A 369 -0.94 9.32 -20.36
N LEU A 370 0.32 9.36 -19.90
CA LEU A 370 1.25 10.44 -20.20
C LEU A 370 2.07 10.16 -21.46
N ALA A 371 2.07 11.11 -22.38
CA ALA A 371 2.99 11.16 -23.50
C ALA A 371 4.36 11.73 -23.08
N ILE A 372 5.41 11.38 -23.83
CA ILE A 372 6.76 11.90 -23.61
C ILE A 372 7.22 12.69 -24.80
N HIS A 373 7.70 13.90 -24.54
CA HIS A 373 8.18 14.85 -25.53
C HIS A 373 9.65 15.16 -25.32
N ALA A 374 10.38 15.46 -26.39
CA ALA A 374 11.78 15.82 -26.31
C ALA A 374 12.09 17.17 -26.94
N ARG A 375 13.15 17.80 -26.45
CA ARG A 375 13.79 18.96 -27.07
C ARG A 375 15.27 18.69 -27.24
N VAL A 376 15.82 19.21 -28.33
CA VAL A 376 17.25 19.14 -28.65
C VAL A 376 17.84 20.53 -28.67
N LYS A 377 19.04 20.64 -28.11
CA LYS A 377 19.93 21.79 -28.22
C LYS A 377 21.23 21.32 -28.84
N SER A 378 21.83 22.11 -29.71
CA SER A 378 23.06 21.77 -30.40
C SER A 378 24.05 22.94 -30.35
N GLU A 379 25.35 22.64 -30.39
CA GLU A 379 26.41 23.64 -30.21
C GLU A 379 26.40 24.68 -31.32
N ALA A 380 26.36 24.23 -32.57
CA ALA A 380 26.30 25.12 -33.74
C ALA A 380 24.89 25.69 -33.99
N GLY A 381 23.85 25.02 -33.50
CA GLY A 381 22.45 25.34 -33.77
C GLY A 381 21.94 24.64 -35.05
N GLY A 382 20.63 24.37 -35.08
CA GLY A 382 19.92 23.80 -36.23
C GLY A 382 20.17 22.32 -36.52
N ASN A 383 21.06 21.66 -35.76
CA ASN A 383 21.33 20.23 -35.91
C ASN A 383 20.27 19.38 -35.19
N ASN A 384 19.72 18.42 -35.92
CA ASN A 384 18.64 17.53 -35.47
C ASN A 384 19.19 16.24 -34.88
N CYS A 385 18.39 15.56 -34.06
CA CYS A 385 18.67 14.20 -33.63
C CYS A 385 17.43 13.31 -33.75
N LEU A 386 17.63 12.06 -34.12
CA LEU A 386 16.69 10.97 -33.94
C LEU A 386 16.82 10.49 -32.48
N ILE A 387 15.68 10.28 -31.83
CA ILE A 387 15.63 9.90 -30.41
C ILE A 387 14.79 8.63 -30.25
N TRP A 388 15.29 7.72 -29.41
CA TRP A 388 14.57 6.59 -28.86
C TRP A 388 14.68 6.59 -27.33
N LEU A 389 13.60 6.19 -26.66
CA LEU A 389 13.59 5.93 -25.22
C LEU A 389 13.93 4.47 -24.97
N LEU A 390 14.80 4.24 -23.99
CA LEU A 390 15.02 2.92 -23.41
C LEU A 390 14.11 2.83 -22.20
N ILE A 391 13.12 1.94 -22.25
CA ILE A 391 12.09 1.87 -21.22
C ILE A 391 11.95 0.47 -20.64
N GLN A 392 11.41 0.39 -19.44
CA GLN A 392 10.96 -0.86 -18.83
C GLN A 392 9.45 -0.78 -18.62
N ILE A 393 8.71 -1.73 -19.21
CA ILE A 393 7.28 -1.91 -18.96
C ILE A 393 7.10 -2.65 -17.64
N ILE A 394 6.10 -2.22 -16.88
CA ILE A 394 5.87 -2.60 -15.49
C ILE A 394 4.66 -3.52 -15.38
#